data_AF-A0A973YVR4-F1
#
_entry.id   AF-A0A973YVR4-F1
#
_cell.length_a   1.000
_cell.length_b   1.000
_cell.length_c   1.000
_cell.angle_alpha   90.00
_cell.angle_beta   90.00
_cell.angle_gamma   90.00
#
_symmetry.space_group_name_H-M   'P 1'
#
loop_
_entity.id
_entity.type
_entity.pdbx_description
1 polymer ?
#
loop_
_entity_poly.entity_id
_entity_poly.type
_entity_poly.pdbx_seq_one_letter_code
_entity_poly.pdbx_strand_id
1 'polypeptide(L)'
;WLHAQPEASFDLAFVDPPFDANLWGGVLPALVPRMREGAWLYIEAPATDDAPPPEGWRLHREGRTRDVRFALYRRSGAGSSAGRDDAVTLPSIPDLDSATE
;
A
#
# COMPACT_ATOMS: atom_id res chain seq x y z
N TRP A 1 -6.51 -12.75 -7.63
CA TRP A 1 -7.34 -11.79 -6.87
C TRP A 1 -6.53 -10.59 -6.41
N LEU A 2 -5.45 -10.77 -5.62
CA LEU A 2 -4.58 -9.68 -5.18
C LEU A 2 -4.05 -8.84 -6.36
N HIS A 3 -3.57 -9.51 -7.42
CA HIS A 3 -3.03 -8.84 -8.61
C HIS A 3 -4.02 -7.95 -9.37
N ALA A 4 -5.33 -8.21 -9.25
CA ALA A 4 -6.38 -7.48 -9.96
C ALA A 4 -6.86 -6.23 -9.19
N GLN A 5 -6.34 -5.99 -7.99
CA GLN A 5 -6.72 -4.83 -7.19
C GLN A 5 -5.95 -3.57 -7.64
N PRO A 6 -6.60 -2.41 -7.67
CA PRO A 6 -5.93 -1.14 -7.95
C PRO A 6 -4.83 -0.87 -6.93
N GLU A 7 -3.82 -0.11 -7.34
CA GLU A 7 -2.80 0.40 -6.43
C GLU A 7 -3.44 1.30 -5.34
N ALA A 8 -2.81 1.37 -4.17
CA ALA A 8 -3.29 2.15 -3.03
C ALA A 8 -4.74 1.86 -2.57
N SER A 9 -5.25 0.65 -2.80
CA SER A 9 -6.62 0.25 -2.38
C SER A 9 -6.71 -0.22 -0.93
N PHE A 10 -5.58 -0.57 -0.30
CA PHE A 10 -5.57 -1.12 1.06
C PHE A 10 -4.96 -0.16 2.07
N ASP A 11 -5.73 0.16 3.11
CA ASP A 11 -5.28 0.93 4.27
C ASP A 11 -4.68 0.05 5.39
N LEU A 12 -5.01 -1.24 5.41
CA LEU A 12 -4.56 -2.20 6.41
C LEU A 12 -4.42 -3.58 5.79
N ALA A 13 -3.30 -4.24 6.05
CA ALA A 13 -3.04 -5.62 5.66
C ALA A 13 -2.61 -6.44 6.87
N PHE A 14 -3.21 -7.61 7.02
CA PHE A 14 -2.81 -8.63 7.97
C PHE A 14 -2.13 -9.76 7.20
N VAL A 15 -0.87 -10.00 7.53
CA VAL A 15 -0.01 -11.00 6.91
C VAL A 15 0.40 -11.98 8.00
N ASP A 16 -0.38 -13.05 8.12
CA ASP A 16 -0.10 -14.21 8.97
C ASP A 16 0.01 -15.45 8.05
N PRO A 17 1.17 -15.65 7.40
CA PRO A 17 1.37 -16.84 6.60
C PRO A 17 1.71 -18.02 7.52
N PRO A 18 1.20 -19.23 7.23
CA PRO A 18 1.66 -20.42 7.92
C PRO A 18 3.18 -20.53 7.80
N PHE A 19 3.85 -20.69 8.94
CA PHE A 19 5.31 -20.58 9.13
C PHE A 19 6.16 -21.38 8.14
N ASP A 20 5.60 -22.43 7.52
CA ASP A 20 6.34 -23.42 6.74
C ASP A 20 6.32 -23.18 5.21
N ALA A 21 5.49 -22.26 4.71
CA ALA A 21 5.15 -22.23 3.28
C ALA A 21 5.98 -21.25 2.42
N ASN A 22 7.00 -20.58 2.99
CA ASN A 22 7.84 -19.59 2.30
C ASN A 22 7.04 -18.51 1.52
N LEU A 23 5.82 -18.22 1.96
CA LEU A 23 4.88 -17.33 1.27
C LEU A 23 5.29 -15.85 1.34
N TRP A 24 6.19 -15.52 2.27
CA TRP A 24 6.78 -14.20 2.43
C TRP A 24 7.33 -13.62 1.13
N GLY A 25 8.08 -14.43 0.38
CA GLY A 25 8.77 -14.00 -0.84
C GLY A 25 7.84 -13.63 -2.00
N GLY A 26 6.60 -14.11 -2.00
CA GLY A 26 5.60 -13.80 -3.05
C GLY A 26 4.56 -12.78 -2.62
N VAL A 27 4.12 -12.82 -1.36
CA VAL A 27 3.01 -12.00 -0.86
C VAL A 27 3.44 -10.57 -0.61
N LEU A 28 4.56 -10.35 0.09
CA LEU A 28 5.06 -9.01 0.40
C LEU A 28 5.28 -8.15 -0.86
N PRO A 29 6.02 -8.60 -1.90
CA PRO A 29 6.23 -7.77 -3.09
C PRO A 29 4.95 -7.55 -3.89
N ALA A 30 3.96 -8.46 -3.83
CA ALA A 30 2.65 -8.25 -4.43
C ALA A 30 1.77 -7.29 -3.61
N LEU A 31 1.93 -7.23 -2.30
CA LEU A 31 1.08 -6.46 -1.39
C LEU A 31 1.55 -5.01 -1.22
N VAL A 32 2.86 -4.79 -1.06
CA VAL A 32 3.47 -3.47 -0.84
C VAL A 32 3.02 -2.39 -1.84
N PRO A 33 2.99 -2.62 -3.18
CA PRO A 33 2.55 -1.59 -4.13
C PRO A 33 1.04 -1.28 -4.05
N ARG A 34 0.24 -2.18 -3.47
CA ARG A 34 -1.22 -2.01 -3.35
C ARG A 34 -1.63 -1.31 -2.06
N MET A 35 -0.68 -1.09 -1.15
CA MET A 35 -0.93 -0.41 0.12
C MET A 35 -0.91 1.09 -0.08
N ARG A 36 -1.89 1.79 0.48
CA ARG A 36 -1.96 3.26 0.41
C ARG A 36 -0.86 3.91 1.25
N GLU A 37 -0.59 5.17 0.98
CA GLU A 37 0.21 6.00 1.87
C GLU A 37 -0.41 6.07 3.27
N GLY A 38 0.41 5.87 4.30
CA GLY A 38 -0.09 5.80 5.68
C GLY A 38 -0.75 4.48 6.05
N ALA A 39 -0.76 3.49 5.15
CA ALA A 39 -1.33 2.17 5.42
C ALA A 39 -0.57 1.41 6.52
N TRP A 40 -1.25 0.42 7.07
CA TRP A 40 -0.80 -0.41 8.17
C TRP A 40 -0.53 -1.83 7.69
N LEU A 41 0.60 -2.38 8.08
CA LEU A 41 1.00 -3.75 7.76
C LEU A 41 1.27 -4.48 9.06
N TYR A 42 0.40 -5.43 9.38
CA TYR A 42 0.54 -6.31 10.51
C TYR A 42 1.13 -7.64 10.04
N ILE A 43 2.22 -8.05 10.67
CA ILE A 43 3.01 -9.24 10.33
C ILE A 43 3.10 -10.13 11.57
N GLU A 44 2.75 -11.40 11.44
CA GLU A 44 3.05 -12.44 12.43
C GLU A 44 4.15 -13.36 11.89
N ALA A 45 5.22 -13.54 12.67
CA ALA A 45 6.40 -14.32 12.30
C ALA A 45 6.89 -15.14 13.51
N PRO A 46 7.71 -16.19 13.33
CA PRO A 46 8.30 -16.90 14.45
C PRO A 46 9.10 -15.93 15.34
N ALA A 47 9.15 -16.16 16.65
CA ALA A 47 9.90 -15.29 17.56
C ALA A 47 11.41 -15.19 17.24
N THR A 48 11.93 -16.08 16.40
CA THR A 48 13.32 -16.10 15.92
C THR A 48 13.56 -15.31 14.64
N ASP A 49 12.50 -14.80 13.99
CA ASP A 49 12.58 -14.15 12.69
C ASP A 49 12.56 -12.61 12.85
N ASP A 50 13.74 -12.01 12.64
CA ASP A 50 13.99 -10.57 12.70
C ASP A 50 13.99 -9.95 11.29
N ALA A 51 13.07 -10.38 10.42
CA ALA A 51 12.95 -9.83 9.08
C ALA A 51 12.82 -8.29 9.13
N PRO A 52 13.74 -7.54 8.49
CA PRO A 52 13.69 -6.09 8.48
C PRO A 52 12.49 -5.61 7.67
N PRO A 53 11.84 -4.49 8.06
CA PRO A 53 10.75 -3.94 7.27
C PRO A 53 11.18 -3.60 5.84
N PRO A 54 10.27 -3.71 4.86
CA PRO A 54 10.51 -3.16 3.54
C PRO A 54 10.76 -1.65 3.58
N GLU A 55 11.49 -1.12 2.61
CA GLU A 55 11.80 0.30 2.53
C GLU A 55 10.54 1.17 2.51
N GLY A 56 10.55 2.28 3.24
CA GLY A 56 9.38 3.17 3.40
C GLY A 56 8.38 2.72 4.46
N TRP A 57 8.62 1.60 5.15
CA TRP A 57 7.82 1.16 6.31
C TRP A 57 8.53 1.46 7.63
N ARG A 58 7.80 2.06 8.56
CA ARG A 58 8.27 2.35 9.91
C ARG A 58 7.62 1.41 10.90
N LEU A 59 8.41 0.77 11.75
CA LEU A 59 7.87 -0.01 12.86
C LEU A 59 7.09 0.91 13.80
N HIS A 60 5.81 0.62 13.99
CA HIS A 60 4.93 1.37 14.87
C HIS A 60 4.76 0.68 16.23
N ARG A 61 4.57 -0.65 16.20
CA ARG A 61 4.46 -1.47 17.40
C ARG A 61 4.99 -2.86 17.08
N GLU A 62 5.76 -3.43 17.98
CA GLU A 62 6.05 -4.86 17.97
C GLU A 62 5.66 -5.47 19.31
N GLY A 63 5.42 -6.77 19.29
CA GLY A 63 5.33 -7.58 20.49
C GLY A 63 5.78 -8.99 20.18
N ARG A 64 6.19 -9.69 21.23
CA ARG A 64 6.54 -11.11 21.15
C ARG A 64 5.78 -11.89 22.19
N THR A 65 5.32 -13.05 21.78
CA THR A 65 4.82 -14.11 22.63
C THR A 65 5.91 -15.17 22.78
N ARG A 66 5.58 -16.34 23.34
CA ARG A 66 6.54 -17.41 23.60
C ARG A 66 7.12 -18.03 22.31
N ASP A 67 6.31 -18.09 21.26
CA ASP A 67 6.65 -18.74 19.99
C ASP A 67 6.49 -17.83 18.77
N VAL A 68 5.73 -16.73 18.89
CA VAL A 68 5.37 -15.85 17.76
C VAL A 68 5.69 -14.40 18.09
N ARG A 69 6.30 -13.68 17.14
CA ARG A 69 6.46 -12.23 17.11
C ARG A 69 5.40 -11.61 16.20
N PHE A 70 4.76 -10.55 16.66
CA PHE A 70 3.90 -9.72 15.83
C PHE A 70 4.51 -8.32 15.68
N ALA A 71 4.57 -7.82 14.46
CA ALA A 71 5.11 -6.51 14.13
C ALA A 71 4.10 -5.73 13.29
N LEU A 72 3.78 -4.53 13.75
CA LEU A 72 2.90 -3.59 13.11
C LEU A 72 3.73 -2.44 12.54
N TYR A 73 3.76 -2.38 11.22
CA TYR A 73 4.45 -1.35 10.46
C TYR A 73 3.45 -0.35 9.89
N ARG A 74 3.90 0.88 9.73
CA ARG A 74 3.15 1.96 9.09
C ARG A 74 3.95 2.48 7.90
N ARG A 75 3.32 2.52 6.73
CA ARG A 75 3.92 3.11 5.53
C ARG A 75 4.08 4.61 5.75
N SER A 76 5.31 5.12 5.70
CA SER A 76 5.55 6.55 5.63
C SER A 76 5.03 7.02 4.27
N GLY A 77 3.93 7.77 4.27
CA GLY A 77 3.50 8.46 3.06
C GLY A 77 4.64 9.38 2.62
N ALA A 78 5.14 9.18 1.41
CA ALA A 78 6.02 10.16 0.81
C ALA A 78 5.10 11.31 0.46
N GLY A 79 5.02 12.29 1.37
CA GLY A 79 4.01 13.35 1.44
C GLY A 79 3.21 13.50 0.15
N SER A 80 1.93 13.17 0.22
CA SER A 80 0.99 13.20 -0.90
C SER A 80 1.06 14.53 -1.64
N SER A 81 1.83 14.59 -2.72
CA SER A 81 1.85 15.70 -3.67
C SER A 81 2.29 15.26 -5.06
N ALA A 82 1.96 14.03 -5.47
CA ALA A 82 2.17 13.59 -6.85
C ALA A 82 0.89 13.00 -7.41
N GLY A 83 0.22 13.76 -8.29
CA GLY A 83 -0.59 13.18 -9.35
C GLY A 83 -2.05 12.93 -9.05
N ARG A 84 -2.79 13.91 -8.54
CA ARG A 84 -4.19 14.08 -8.95
C ARG A 84 -4.47 15.51 -9.38
N ASP A 85 -3.57 16.01 -10.21
CA ASP A 85 -3.89 16.92 -11.30
C ASP A 85 -4.71 16.13 -12.34
N ASP A 86 -5.99 15.88 -12.07
CA ASP A 86 -6.94 15.76 -13.17
C ASP A 86 -7.09 17.14 -13.80
N ALA A 87 -6.11 17.49 -14.65
CA ALA A 87 -6.30 18.49 -15.67
C ALA A 87 -7.43 17.96 -16.57
N VAL A 88 -8.67 18.31 -16.23
CA VAL A 88 -9.77 18.31 -17.19
C VAL A 88 -9.42 19.40 -18.21
N THR A 89 -8.60 19.04 -19.18
CA THR A 89 -8.43 19.84 -20.39
C THR A 89 -9.78 19.82 -21.09
N LEU A 90 -10.54 20.89 -20.87
CA LEU A 90 -11.71 21.25 -21.65
C LEU A 90 -11.32 21.21 -23.14
N PRO A 91 -12.06 20.50 -24.02
CA PRO A 91 -12.13 20.96 -25.39
C PRO A 91 -12.82 22.33 -25.34
N SER A 92 -12.06 23.36 -25.72
CA SER A 92 -12.56 24.71 -25.98
C SER A 92 -13.75 24.59 -26.94
N ILE A 93 -14.96 24.87 -26.44
CA ILE A 93 -16.15 24.96 -27.29
C ILE A 93 -15.96 26.22 -28.14
N PRO A 94 -15.93 26.13 -29.48
CA PRO A 94 -15.85 27.32 -30.31
C PRO A 94 -17.08 28.19 -30.11
N ASP A 95 -16.82 29.49 -29.99
CA ASP A 95 -17.77 30.59 -29.89
C ASP A 95 -18.87 30.48 -30.95
N LEU A 96 -20.13 30.43 -30.49
CA LEU A 96 -21.31 30.41 -31.34
C LEU A 96 -21.87 31.84 -31.47
N ASP A 97 -21.03 32.80 -31.87
CA ASP A 97 -21.49 34.09 -32.38
C ASP A 97 -21.12 34.19 -33.87
N SER A 98 -21.94 33.59 -34.73
CA SER A 98 -22.01 33.92 -36.17
C SER A 98 -23.14 33.18 -36.88
N ALA A 99 -24.32 33.81 -36.87
CA ALA A 99 -25.39 33.75 -37.87
C ALA A 99 -26.41 34.83 -37.42
N THR A 100 -26.57 36.04 -38.00
CA THR A 100 -26.89 36.36 -39.42
C THR A 100 -27.87 35.30 -39.92
N GLU A 101 -29.18 35.52 -39.90
CA GLU A 101 -29.99 36.66 -40.37
C GLU A 101 -31.26 36.88 -39.54
#